data_AF-A0A934HQI9-F1
#
_entry.id   AF-A0A934HQI9-F1
#
_cell.length_a   1.000
_cell.length_b   1.000
_cell.length_c   1.000
_cell.angle_alpha   90.00
_cell.angle_beta   90.00
_cell.angle_gamma   90.00
#
_symmetry.space_group_name_H-M   'P 1'
#
loop_
_entity.id
_entity.type
_entity.pdbx_description
1 polymer ?
#
loop_
_entity_poly.entity_id
_entity_poly.type
_entity_poly.pdbx_seq_one_letter_code
_entity_poly.pdbx_strand_id
1 'polypeptide(L)'
;MKRSEILATANEYVSRDRAATHGDAERNFGRIAAYWSAHLDVPVGADDVAVMMVLLKCARIKSNPAHMDNWIDGCGYLACGGEIAAQRRTADDADKALTAALASGRRCDEGGPYGENNGPVSGRTKAQDCQVKQCKTHILAEQHFARDRDPWVAA
;
A
#
# COMPACT_ATOMS: atom_id res chain seq x y z
N MET A 1 7.49 -24.01 23.88
CA MET A 1 8.07 -22.81 23.25
C MET A 1 7.80 -21.61 24.15
N LYS A 2 8.77 -20.73 24.36
CA LYS A 2 8.64 -19.48 25.13
C LYS A 2 8.16 -18.34 24.23
N ARG A 3 7.55 -17.30 24.80
CA ARG A 3 7.08 -16.11 24.06
C ARG A 3 8.16 -15.47 23.17
N SER A 4 9.41 -15.40 23.66
CA SER A 4 10.53 -14.84 22.91
C SER A 4 10.94 -15.71 21.72
N GLU A 5 10.82 -17.03 21.84
CA GLU A 5 11.13 -17.98 20.77
C GLU A 5 10.10 -17.85 19.64
N ILE A 6 8.80 -17.71 19.97
CA ILE A 6 7.74 -17.48 18.97
C ILE A 6 8.04 -16.23 18.13
N LEU A 7 8.35 -15.12 18.80
CA LEU A 7 8.66 -13.86 18.12
C LEU A 7 9.94 -13.95 17.30
N ALA A 8 10.99 -14.60 17.82
CA ALA A 8 12.24 -14.80 17.07
C ALA A 8 12.01 -15.63 15.80
N THR A 9 11.24 -16.72 15.90
CA THR A 9 10.92 -17.54 14.72
C THR A 9 10.04 -16.80 13.73
N ALA A 10 9.04 -16.03 14.19
CA ALA A 10 8.23 -15.20 13.31
C ALA A 10 9.08 -14.16 12.58
N ASN A 11 9.99 -13.49 13.29
CA ASN A 11 10.95 -12.55 12.71
C ASN A 11 11.82 -13.23 11.64
N GLU A 12 12.34 -14.42 11.92
CA GLU A 12 13.07 -15.18 10.90
C GLU A 12 12.20 -15.49 9.67
N TYR A 13 10.91 -15.79 9.82
CA TYR A 13 10.04 -16.09 8.68
C TYR A 13 9.74 -14.88 7.80
N VAL A 14 9.63 -13.69 8.39
CA VAL A 14 9.32 -12.45 7.66
C VAL A 14 10.58 -11.73 7.17
N SER A 15 11.72 -11.88 7.86
CA SER A 15 12.99 -11.21 7.50
C SER A 15 13.93 -12.05 6.66
N ARG A 16 13.79 -13.39 6.64
CA ARG A 16 14.55 -14.21 5.68
C ARG A 16 14.13 -13.84 4.27
N ASP A 17 15.08 -13.86 3.34
CA ASP A 17 14.91 -13.58 1.91
C ASP A 17 13.97 -14.61 1.23
N ARG A 18 12.68 -14.55 1.58
CA ARG A 18 11.59 -15.26 0.91
C ARG A 18 11.24 -14.58 -0.41
N ALA A 19 11.77 -13.38 -0.67
CA ALA A 19 11.60 -12.70 -1.94
C ALA A 19 12.19 -13.52 -3.11
N ALA A 20 13.29 -14.26 -2.86
CA ALA A 20 13.90 -15.14 -3.84
C ALA A 20 12.99 -16.30 -4.32
N THR A 21 12.06 -16.80 -3.49
CA THR A 21 11.22 -17.97 -3.82
C THR A 21 9.73 -17.66 -3.98
N HIS A 22 9.20 -16.65 -3.29
CA HIS A 22 7.76 -16.35 -3.28
C HIS A 22 7.45 -14.92 -3.73
N GLY A 23 8.45 -14.12 -4.09
CA GLY A 23 8.29 -12.69 -4.38
C GLY A 23 8.07 -11.87 -3.12
N ASP A 24 8.08 -10.56 -3.27
CA ASP A 24 7.87 -9.61 -2.18
C ASP A 24 6.50 -9.85 -1.50
N ALA A 25 6.50 -10.03 -0.18
CA ALA A 25 5.33 -10.41 0.60
C ALA A 25 4.21 -9.35 0.48
N GLU A 26 4.59 -8.08 0.43
CA GLU A 26 3.68 -6.94 0.27
C GLU A 26 2.99 -6.98 -1.09
N ARG A 27 3.76 -7.26 -2.14
CA ARG A 27 3.25 -7.43 -3.50
C ARG A 27 2.28 -8.60 -3.59
N ASN A 28 2.52 -9.67 -2.84
CA ASN A 28 1.61 -10.80 -2.78
C ASN A 28 0.30 -10.45 -2.06
N PHE A 29 0.34 -9.69 -0.96
CA PHE A 29 -0.87 -9.29 -0.26
C PHE A 29 -1.73 -8.36 -1.12
N GLY A 30 -1.09 -7.41 -1.82
CA GLY A 30 -1.79 -6.57 -2.80
C GLY A 30 -2.44 -7.35 -3.95
N ARG A 31 -1.78 -8.40 -4.45
CA ARG A 31 -2.36 -9.28 -5.49
C ARG A 31 -3.53 -10.10 -4.96
N ILE A 32 -3.40 -10.68 -3.77
CA ILE A 32 -4.50 -11.43 -3.12
C ILE A 32 -5.68 -10.50 -2.89
N ALA A 33 -5.43 -9.28 -2.42
CA ALA A 33 -6.45 -8.26 -2.21
C ALA A 33 -7.21 -7.95 -3.53
N ALA A 34 -6.49 -7.79 -4.64
CA ALA A 34 -7.10 -7.60 -5.95
C ALA A 34 -7.95 -8.81 -6.39
N TYR A 35 -7.47 -10.04 -6.18
CA TYR A 35 -8.23 -11.25 -6.50
C TYR A 35 -9.49 -11.39 -5.65
N TRP A 36 -9.39 -11.14 -4.34
CA TRP A 36 -10.53 -11.22 -3.44
C TRP A 36 -11.54 -10.12 -3.73
N SER A 37 -11.06 -8.91 -4.06
CA SER A 37 -11.96 -7.83 -4.45
C SER A 37 -12.77 -8.18 -5.69
N ALA A 38 -12.10 -8.73 -6.71
CA ALA A 38 -12.76 -9.17 -7.93
C ALA A 38 -13.69 -10.37 -7.72
N HIS A 39 -13.45 -11.20 -6.71
CA HIS A 39 -14.27 -12.37 -6.42
C HIS A 39 -15.51 -12.01 -5.59
N LEU A 40 -15.39 -11.05 -4.68
CA LEU A 40 -16.42 -10.68 -3.71
C LEU A 40 -17.24 -9.45 -4.14
N ASP A 41 -16.83 -8.77 -5.22
CA ASP A 41 -17.38 -7.48 -5.64
C ASP A 41 -17.33 -6.39 -4.54
N VAL A 42 -16.35 -6.49 -3.64
CA VAL A 42 -16.13 -5.57 -2.52
C VAL A 42 -14.65 -5.18 -2.48
N PRO A 43 -14.30 -3.89 -2.30
CA PRO A 43 -12.90 -3.49 -2.21
C PRO A 43 -12.23 -4.08 -0.95
N VAL A 44 -11.14 -4.82 -1.16
CA VAL A 44 -10.29 -5.40 -0.11
C VAL A 44 -8.90 -4.79 -0.22
N GLY A 45 -8.34 -4.35 0.91
CA GLY A 45 -6.98 -3.85 1.03
C GLY A 45 -5.94 -4.95 1.33
N ALA A 46 -4.67 -4.65 1.08
CA ALA A 46 -3.57 -5.55 1.44
C ALA A 46 -3.43 -5.75 2.96
N ASP A 47 -3.76 -4.70 3.73
CA ASP A 47 -3.87 -4.74 5.19
C ASP A 47 -5.03 -5.63 5.65
N ASP A 48 -6.18 -5.61 4.95
CA ASP A 48 -7.30 -6.51 5.23
C ASP A 48 -6.90 -7.98 5.00
N VAL A 49 -6.16 -8.26 3.93
CA VAL A 49 -5.63 -9.61 3.66
C VAL A 49 -4.75 -10.10 4.82
N ALA A 50 -3.86 -9.26 5.35
CA ALA A 50 -3.04 -9.63 6.48
C ALA A 50 -3.88 -10.02 7.70
N VAL A 51 -4.90 -9.22 8.04
CA VAL A 51 -5.82 -9.50 9.16
C VAL A 51 -6.63 -10.78 8.91
N MET A 52 -7.15 -10.97 7.71
CA MET A 52 -7.91 -12.18 7.35
C MET A 52 -7.06 -13.45 7.42
N MET A 53 -5.78 -13.37 7.05
CA MET A 53 -4.84 -14.48 7.23
C MET A 53 -4.57 -14.79 8.70
N VAL A 54 -4.57 -13.79 9.60
CA VAL A 54 -4.52 -14.01 11.05
C VAL A 54 -5.79 -14.73 11.53
N LEU A 55 -6.97 -14.30 11.08
CA LEU A 55 -8.24 -14.96 11.45
C LEU A 55 -8.26 -16.43 11.02
N LEU A 56 -7.71 -16.77 9.85
CA LEU A 56 -7.52 -18.15 9.42
C LEU A 56 -6.67 -18.94 10.43
N LYS A 57 -5.59 -18.36 10.95
CA LYS A 57 -4.75 -19.02 11.97
C LYS A 57 -5.46 -19.14 13.31
N CYS A 58 -6.21 -18.12 13.73
CA CYS A 58 -7.06 -18.19 14.92
C CYS A 58 -8.09 -19.33 14.84
N ALA A 59 -8.71 -19.54 13.67
CA ALA A 59 -9.60 -20.67 13.44
C ALA A 59 -8.89 -22.01 13.58
N ARG A 60 -7.66 -22.14 13.07
CA ARG A 60 -6.84 -23.36 13.21
C ARG A 60 -6.37 -23.61 14.65
N ILE A 61 -6.09 -22.55 15.41
CA ILE A 61 -5.77 -22.62 16.85
C ILE A 61 -6.96 -23.18 17.62
N LYS A 62 -8.19 -22.75 17.30
CA LYS A 62 -9.39 -23.31 17.94
C LYS A 62 -9.49 -24.83 17.75
N SER A 63 -9.13 -25.33 16.57
CA SER A 63 -9.15 -26.77 16.28
C SER A 63 -7.97 -27.55 16.88
N ASN A 64 -6.77 -26.96 16.87
CA ASN A 64 -5.59 -27.56 17.50
C ASN A 64 -4.67 -26.48 18.11
N PRO A 65 -4.81 -26.19 19.41
CA PRO A 65 -4.03 -25.14 20.07
C PRO A 65 -2.56 -25.54 20.27
N ALA A 66 -2.23 -26.83 20.20
CA ALA A 66 -0.88 -27.35 20.40
C ALA A 66 0.02 -27.17 19.16
N HIS A 67 -0.54 -26.84 17.99
CA HIS A 67 0.25 -26.52 16.80
C HIS A 67 0.81 -25.10 16.86
N MET A 68 2.08 -24.98 17.28
CA MET A 68 2.78 -23.71 17.48
C MET A 68 2.92 -22.87 16.20
N ASP A 69 3.01 -23.49 15.03
CA ASP A 69 3.10 -22.78 13.74
C ASP A 69 1.94 -21.80 13.53
N ASN A 70 0.73 -22.13 14.00
CA ASN A 70 -0.39 -21.21 13.85
C ASN A 70 -0.18 -19.89 14.62
N TRP A 71 0.47 -19.96 15.78
CA TRP A 71 0.79 -18.78 16.59
C TRP A 71 1.92 -17.97 15.95
N ILE A 72 2.96 -18.65 15.47
CA ILE A 72 4.11 -18.03 14.78
C ILE A 72 3.64 -17.33 13.50
N ASP A 73 2.84 -18.01 12.68
CA ASP A 73 2.26 -17.45 11.45
C ASP A 73 1.38 -16.23 11.76
N GLY A 74 0.58 -16.28 12.81
CA GLY A 74 -0.24 -15.15 13.24
C GLY A 74 0.61 -13.91 13.55
N CYS A 75 1.72 -14.07 14.27
CA CYS A 75 2.69 -13.00 14.51
C CYS A 75 3.31 -12.49 13.20
N GLY A 76 3.67 -13.39 12.28
CA GLY A 76 4.23 -13.01 10.97
C GLY A 76 3.27 -12.19 10.12
N TYR A 77 2.01 -12.62 10.00
CA TYR A 77 0.99 -11.87 9.26
C TYR A 77 0.71 -10.50 9.87
N LEU A 78 0.65 -10.39 11.21
CA LEU A 78 0.50 -9.10 11.89
C LEU A 78 1.68 -8.16 11.65
N ALA A 79 2.91 -8.69 11.64
CA ALA A 79 4.10 -7.91 11.33
C ALA A 79 4.04 -7.33 9.91
N CYS A 80 3.77 -8.17 8.90
CA CYS A 80 3.62 -7.72 7.51
C CYS A 80 2.46 -6.73 7.34
N GLY A 81 1.31 -6.99 7.98
CA GLY A 81 0.17 -6.07 7.93
C GLY A 81 0.47 -4.71 8.56
N GLY A 82 1.22 -4.68 9.65
CA GLY A 82 1.67 -3.45 10.30
C GLY A 82 2.60 -2.62 9.41
N GLU A 83 3.53 -3.27 8.71
CA GLU A 83 4.43 -2.63 7.75
C GLU A 83 3.66 -2.02 6.56
N ILE A 84 2.76 -2.80 5.94
CA ILE A 84 1.88 -2.32 4.85
C ILE A 84 1.05 -1.11 5.30
N ALA A 85 0.46 -1.17 6.49
CA ALA A 85 -0.34 -0.07 7.03
C ALA A 85 0.52 1.18 7.30
N ALA A 86 1.76 1.02 7.77
CA ALA A 86 2.69 2.13 7.97
C ALA A 86 3.07 2.79 6.64
N GLN A 87 3.42 2.00 5.62
CA GLN A 87 3.73 2.50 4.29
C GLN A 87 2.54 3.25 3.66
N ARG A 88 1.33 2.68 3.77
CA ARG A 88 0.10 3.33 3.30
C ARG A 88 -0.12 4.71 3.94
N ARG A 89 0.09 4.84 5.26
CA ARG A 89 0.01 6.16 5.93
C ARG A 89 1.04 7.14 5.38
N THR A 90 2.28 6.70 5.16
CA THR A 90 3.32 7.59 4.61
C THR A 90 2.97 8.08 3.20
N ALA A 91 2.37 7.21 2.37
CA ALA A 91 1.87 7.60 1.05
C ALA A 91 0.70 8.58 1.14
N ASP A 92 -0.29 8.31 1.99
CA ASP A 92 -1.45 9.20 2.20
C ASP A 92 -1.01 10.59 2.70
N ASP A 93 -0.01 10.66 3.59
CA ASP A 93 0.53 11.92 4.10
C ASP A 93 1.30 12.69 3.03
N ALA A 94 2.06 11.99 2.17
CA ALA A 94 2.74 12.59 1.03
C ALA A 94 1.74 13.16 0.00
N ASP A 95 0.66 12.45 -0.29
CA ASP A 95 -0.39 12.91 -1.22
C ASP A 95 -1.15 14.13 -0.68
N LYS A 96 -1.43 14.16 0.63
CA LYS A 96 -2.00 15.35 1.29
C LYS A 96 -1.05 16.54 1.22
N ALA A 97 0.24 16.34 1.47
CA ALA A 97 1.24 17.39 1.39
C ALA A 97 1.37 17.96 -0.04
N LEU A 98 1.34 17.08 -1.06
CA LEU A 98 1.32 17.49 -2.46
C LEU A 98 0.05 18.28 -2.80
N THR A 99 -1.12 17.80 -2.37
CA THR A 99 -2.40 18.48 -2.57
C THR A 99 -2.40 19.86 -1.93
N ALA A 100 -1.90 19.99 -0.70
CA ALA A 100 -1.78 21.27 0.00
C ALA A 100 -0.81 22.24 -0.72
N ALA A 101 0.32 21.75 -1.24
CA ALA A 101 1.28 22.56 -1.98
C ALA A 101 0.72 23.07 -3.32
N LEU A 102 -0.06 22.23 -4.03
CA LEU A 102 -0.77 22.62 -5.25
C LEU A 102 -1.89 23.63 -4.95
N ALA A 103 -2.66 23.40 -3.87
CA ALA A 103 -3.75 24.28 -3.45
C ALA A 103 -3.25 25.65 -2.95
N SER A 104 -2.06 25.71 -2.32
CA SER A 104 -1.46 26.97 -1.86
C SER A 104 -0.91 27.84 -3.00
N GLY A 105 -1.14 27.48 -4.27
CA GLY A 105 -0.75 28.30 -5.41
C GLY A 105 0.76 28.51 -5.54
N ARG A 106 1.59 27.68 -4.90
CA ARG A 106 3.02 27.62 -5.20
C ARG A 106 3.17 26.96 -6.56
N ARG A 107 2.97 27.79 -7.59
CA ARG A 107 3.45 27.54 -8.93
C ARG A 107 4.93 27.16 -8.79
N CYS A 108 5.34 26.11 -9.48
CA CYS A 108 6.74 25.78 -9.62
C CYS A 108 7.41 26.86 -10.48
N ASP A 109 7.48 28.09 -9.99
CA ASP A 109 8.07 29.20 -10.69
C ASP A 109 9.36 29.57 -9.95
N GLU A 110 10.45 29.25 -10.66
CA GLU A 110 11.72 29.99 -10.71
C GLU A 110 12.72 29.76 -9.56
N GLY A 111 13.79 29.02 -9.87
CA GLY A 111 15.08 29.13 -9.17
C GLY A 111 15.45 27.98 -8.23
N GLY A 112 15.53 26.74 -8.73
CA GLY A 112 16.47 25.77 -8.15
C GLY A 112 17.90 26.12 -8.55
N PRO A 113 18.95 25.79 -7.77
CA PRO A 113 20.31 26.31 -7.94
C PRO A 113 21.10 25.75 -9.14
N TYR A 114 20.43 25.10 -10.11
CA TYR A 114 21.08 24.64 -11.33
C TYR A 114 20.94 25.72 -12.39
N GLY A 115 22.09 26.36 -12.64
CA GLY A 115 22.24 27.61 -13.38
C GLY A 115 21.81 27.59 -14.84
N GLU A 116 21.65 28.81 -15.33
CA GLU A 116 21.56 29.15 -16.74
C GLU A 116 22.68 28.47 -17.54
N ASN A 117 22.31 27.68 -18.55
CA ASN A 117 23.14 27.51 -19.74
C ASN A 117 22.26 27.11 -20.93
N ASN A 118 22.37 27.91 -21.98
CA ASN A 118 21.62 27.87 -23.23
C ASN A 118 21.86 26.58 -24.05
N GLY A 119 20.78 25.97 -24.54
CA GLY A 119 20.77 24.99 -25.62
C GLY A 119 19.34 24.60 -26.01
N PRO A 120 19.00 24.43 -27.31
CA PRO A 120 17.63 24.17 -27.72
C PRO A 120 17.27 22.71 -27.43
N VAL A 121 16.52 22.45 -26.36
CA VAL A 121 15.98 21.12 -26.09
C VAL A 121 14.62 20.98 -26.77
N SER A 122 14.55 20.00 -27.66
CA SER A 122 13.37 19.60 -28.41
C SER A 122 12.17 19.35 -27.48
N GLY A 123 11.11 20.13 -27.69
CA GLY A 123 9.73 19.64 -27.81
C GLY A 123 9.14 18.87 -26.64
N ARG A 124 8.77 19.58 -25.57
CA ARG A 124 7.43 19.47 -24.99
C ARG A 124 7.00 20.86 -24.54
N THR A 125 5.85 21.33 -25.03
CA THR A 125 5.36 22.65 -24.64
C THR A 125 4.82 22.60 -23.21
N LYS A 126 4.84 23.71 -22.46
CA LYS A 126 4.27 23.81 -21.10
C LYS A 126 2.82 23.29 -21.01
N ALA A 127 2.08 23.24 -22.12
CA ALA A 127 0.75 22.65 -22.22
C ALA A 127 0.75 21.12 -22.05
N GLN A 128 1.76 20.41 -22.56
CA GLN A 128 1.86 18.95 -22.43
C GLN A 128 2.18 18.52 -20.99
N ASP A 129 2.96 19.31 -20.25
CA ASP A 129 3.21 19.06 -18.82
C ASP A 129 1.99 19.38 -17.94
N CYS A 130 1.17 20.37 -18.34
CA CYS A 130 -0.12 20.63 -17.69
C CYS A 130 -1.09 19.47 -17.88
N GLN A 131 -1.13 18.87 -19.09
CA GLN A 131 -1.97 17.72 -19.39
C GLN A 131 -1.58 16.46 -18.60
N VAL A 132 -0.28 16.18 -18.41
CA VAL A 132 0.15 15.05 -17.58
C VAL A 132 -0.20 15.26 -16.10
N LYS A 133 -0.10 16.49 -15.60
CA LYS A 133 -0.55 16.84 -14.25
C LYS A 133 -2.06 16.71 -14.12
N GLN A 134 -2.85 17.23 -15.06
CA GLN A 134 -4.30 17.06 -15.09
C GLN A 134 -4.73 15.59 -15.18
N CYS A 135 -4.06 14.77 -15.99
CA CYS A 135 -4.35 13.33 -16.07
C CYS A 135 -4.07 12.60 -14.75
N LYS A 136 -2.99 12.93 -14.03
CA LYS A 136 -2.72 12.33 -12.72
C LYS A 136 -3.75 12.75 -11.67
N THR A 137 -4.15 14.02 -11.66
CA THR A 137 -5.23 14.49 -10.78
C THR A 137 -6.57 13.84 -11.15
N HIS A 138 -6.84 13.59 -12.44
CA HIS A 138 -8.06 12.90 -12.87
C HIS A 138 -8.06 11.41 -12.52
N ILE A 139 -6.93 10.72 -12.62
CA ILE A 139 -6.81 9.29 -12.25
C ILE A 139 -6.93 9.11 -10.74
N LEU A 140 -6.28 9.96 -9.93
CA LEU A 140 -6.43 9.94 -8.47
C LEU A 140 -7.83 10.38 -8.05
N ALA A 141 -8.41 11.38 -8.73
CA ALA A 141 -9.80 11.75 -8.52
C ALA A 141 -10.73 10.60 -8.89
N GLU A 142 -10.53 9.85 -9.97
CA GLU A 142 -11.37 8.71 -10.36
C GLU A 142 -11.27 7.54 -9.36
N GLN A 143 -10.07 7.28 -8.80
CA GLN A 143 -9.90 6.27 -7.76
C GLN A 143 -10.53 6.67 -6.41
N HIS A 144 -10.54 7.97 -6.09
CA HIS A 144 -11.29 8.51 -4.96
C HIS A 144 -12.80 8.60 -5.23
N PHE A 145 -13.22 8.98 -6.43
CA PHE A 145 -14.62 9.09 -6.85
C PHE A 145 -15.30 7.72 -6.97
N ALA A 146 -14.53 6.66 -7.28
CA ALA A 146 -15.01 5.28 -7.23
C ALA A 146 -15.30 4.80 -5.79
N ARG A 147 -14.69 5.42 -4.76
CA ARG A 147 -15.04 5.19 -3.35
C ARG A 147 -16.26 6.02 -2.90
N ASP A 148 -16.44 7.23 -3.44
CA ASP A 148 -17.52 8.13 -3.03
C ASP A 148 -18.86 7.90 -3.78
N ARG A 149 -18.85 7.13 -4.89
CA ARG A 149 -20.05 6.72 -5.64
C ARG A 149 -20.54 5.30 -5.32
N ASP A 150 -20.28 4.81 -4.11
CA ASP A 150 -20.90 3.57 -3.64
C ASP A 150 -22.41 3.80 -3.42
N PRO A 151 -23.32 3.19 -4.22
CA PRO A 151 -24.75 3.34 -4.00
C PRO A 151 -25.24 2.65 -2.71
N TRP A 152 -24.34 1.98 -1.97
CA TRP A 152 -24.65 1.25 -0.73
C TRP A 152 -24.23 1.97 0.57
N VAL A 153 -23.62 3.16 0.50
CA VAL A 153 -23.28 3.95 1.70
C VAL A 153 -24.40 4.93 2.11
N ALA A 154 -25.49 5.03 1.32
CA ALA A 154 -26.61 5.94 1.57
C ALA A 154 -27.99 5.24 1.66
N ALA A 155 -28.07 4.03 2.21
CA ALA A 155 -29.32 3.34 2.52
C ALA A 155 -29.34 2.80 3.95
#